data_AF-A0A087WQQ2-F1
#
_entry.id   AF-A0A087WQQ2-F1
#
_cell.length_a   1.000
_cell.length_b   1.000
_cell.length_c   1.000
_cell.angle_alpha   90.00
_cell.angle_beta   90.00
_cell.angle_gamma   90.00
#
_symmetry.space_group_name_H-M   'P 1'
#
loop_
_entity.id
_entity.type
_entity.pdbx_description
1 polymer ?
#
loop_
_entity_poly.entity_id
_entity_poly.type
_entity_poly.pdbx_seq_one_letter_code
_entity_poly.pdbx_strand_id
1 'polypeptide(L)' 'MSSAPAPGSAPVCLTLWDEEDFQGRRCRLLSDCANVCERGALRRVRSVKVENGA' A
#
# COMPACT_ATOMS: atom_id res chain seq x y z
N MET A 1 10.18 -5.04 11.76
CA MET A 1 9.07 -5.60 12.57
C MET A 1 7.79 -5.38 11.78
N SER A 2 7.24 -6.42 11.14
CA SER A 2 5.89 -6.34 10.55
C SER A 2 4.88 -6.61 11.66
N SER A 3 3.99 -5.65 11.94
CA SER A 3 2.81 -5.89 12.75
C SER A 3 1.98 -7.00 12.11
N ALA A 4 1.67 -8.04 12.88
CA ALA A 4 0.69 -9.02 12.46
C ALA A 4 -0.71 -8.36 12.53
N PRO A 5 -1.58 -8.60 11.54
CA PRO A 5 -2.95 -8.08 11.59
C PRO A 5 -3.68 -8.64 12.81
N ALA A 6 -4.50 -7.82 13.46
CA ALA A 6 -5.31 -8.24 14.60
C ALA A 6 -6.26 -9.38 14.19
N PRO A 7 -6.42 -10.43 15.01
CA PRO A 7 -7.34 -11.52 14.69
C PRO A 7 -8.77 -10.99 14.59
N GLY A 8 -9.36 -11.11 13.39
CA GLY A 8 -10.71 -10.64 13.08
C GLY A 8 -10.80 -9.46 12.11
N SER A 9 -9.67 -8.80 11.79
CA SER A 9 -9.63 -7.80 10.72
C SER A 9 -9.45 -8.47 9.36
N ALA A 10 -10.28 -8.11 8.38
CA ALA A 10 -10.09 -8.58 7.00
C ALA A 10 -8.68 -8.16 6.50
N PRO A 11 -8.02 -8.97 5.65
CA PRO A 11 -6.70 -8.63 5.14
C PRO A 11 -6.76 -7.28 4.41
N VAL A 12 -6.04 -6.30 4.95
CA VAL A 12 -5.90 -4.97 4.34
C VAL A 12 -5.20 -5.12 3.00
N CYS A 13 -5.74 -4.45 1.98
CA CYS A 13 -5.19 -4.52 0.65
C CYS A 13 -5.36 -3.19 -0.05
N LEU A 14 -4.24 -2.53 -0.34
CA LEU A 14 -4.23 -1.29 -1.11
C LEU A 14 -3.02 -1.25 -2.04
N THR A 15 -3.17 -0.52 -3.15
CA THR A 15 -2.12 -0.30 -4.12
C THR A 15 -1.85 1.20 -4.22
N LEU A 16 -0.57 1.56 -4.23
CA LEU A 16 -0.06 2.93 -4.37
C LEU A 16 0.59 3.06 -5.75
N TRP A 17 0.46 4.22 -6.39
CA TRP A 17 1.10 4.54 -7.67
C TRP A 17 1.88 5.85 -7.61
N ASP A 18 2.99 5.96 -8.35
CA ASP A 18 3.76 7.21 -8.46
C ASP A 18 3.22 8.21 -9.50
N GLU A 19 2.27 7.80 -10.34
CA GLU A 19 1.52 8.65 -11.27
C GLU A 19 0.03 8.76 -10.93
N GLU A 20 -0.64 9.73 -11.57
CA GLU A 20 -2.09 9.94 -11.48
C GLU A 20 -2.83 8.84 -12.25
N ASP A 21 -4.15 8.73 -12.07
CA ASP A 21 -5.00 7.80 -12.80
C ASP A 21 -4.56 6.31 -12.78
N PHE A 22 -3.93 5.89 -11.69
CA PHE A 22 -3.45 4.52 -11.46
C PHE A 22 -2.41 4.05 -12.48
N GLN A 23 -1.59 4.98 -12.99
CA GLN A 23 -0.51 4.72 -13.93
C GLN A 23 0.87 4.69 -13.25
N GLY A 24 1.89 4.32 -14.02
CA GLY A 24 3.27 4.32 -13.57
C GLY A 24 3.62 3.13 -12.67
N ARG A 25 4.63 3.31 -11.82
CA ARG A 25 5.10 2.27 -10.89
C ARG A 25 4.11 2.13 -9.75
N ARG A 26 3.94 0.89 -9.29
CA ARG A 26 3.00 0.57 -8.23
C ARG A 26 3.60 -0.29 -7.12
N CYS A 27 3.09 -0.11 -5.91
CA CYS A 27 3.41 -0.92 -4.75
C CYS A 27 2.13 -1.42 -4.08
N ARG A 28 2.00 -2.74 -3.90
CA ARG A 28 0.87 -3.35 -3.21
C ARG A 28 1.23 -3.57 -1.73
N LEU A 29 0.37 -3.08 -0.85
CA LEU A 29 0.48 -3.25 0.59
C LEU A 29 -0.61 -4.22 1.06
N LEU A 30 -0.17 -5.27 1.75
CA LEU A 30 -1.03 -6.31 2.34
C LEU A 30 -1.00 -6.28 3.88
N SER A 31 -0.23 -5.35 4.42
CA SER A 31 0.00 -5.10 5.85
C SER A 31 0.64 -3.72 6.01
N ASP A 32 0.78 -3.28 7.25
CA ASP A 32 1.38 -1.99 7.57
C ASP A 32 2.79 -1.84 6.96
N CYS A 33 3.05 -0.65 6.43
CA CYS A 33 4.32 -0.28 5.82
C CYS A 33 4.80 1.03 6.42
N ALA A 34 5.80 0.95 7.31
CA ALA A 34 6.39 2.13 7.95
C ALA A 34 7.12 3.04 6.97
N ASN A 35 7.65 2.50 5.87
CA ASN A 35 8.35 3.25 4.83
C ASN A 35 8.05 2.72 3.42
N VAL A 36 7.20 3.44 2.69
CA VAL A 36 6.82 3.10 1.31
C VAL A 36 7.95 3.29 0.30
N CYS A 37 8.93 4.16 0.60
CA CYS A 37 10.10 4.37 -0.24
C CYS A 37 11.01 3.14 -0.24
N GLU A 38 11.15 2.46 0.91
CA GLU A 38 11.97 1.24 1.02
C GLU A 38 11.28 0.03 0.39
N ARG A 39 9.97 -0.12 0.60
CA ARG A 39 9.23 -1.31 0.16
C ARG A 39 8.81 -1.28 -1.31
N GLY A 40 8.51 -0.09 -1.84
CA GLY A 40 7.99 0.08 -3.20
C GLY A 40 8.88 0.89 -4.14
N ALA A 41 10.00 1.43 -3.63
CA ALA A 41 10.80 2.45 -4.33
C ALA A 41 9.98 3.66 -4.82
N LEU A 42 8.79 3.88 -4.24
CA LEU A 42 7.92 5.00 -4.57
C LEU A 42 8.38 6.22 -3.78
N ARG A 43 9.06 7.16 -4.45
CA ARG A 43 9.47 8.44 -3.84
C ARG A 43 8.30 9.41 -3.63
N ARG A 44 7.23 9.23 -4.40
CA ARG A 44 6.00 10.03 -4.34
C ARG A 44 4.83 9.13 -4.71
N VAL A 45 3.70 9.32 -4.06
CA VAL A 45 2.43 8.66 -4.39
C VAL A 45 1.50 9.73 -4.96
N ARG A 46 0.87 9.43 -6.09
CA ARG A 46 -0.06 10.33 -6.79
C ARG A 46 -1.46 9.76 -6.97
N SER A 47 -1.61 8.43 -6.91
CA SER A 47 -2.92 7.80 -6.85
C SER A 47 -2.89 6.55 -5.97
N VAL A 48 -4.05 6.23 -5.38
CA VAL A 48 -4.21 5.13 -4.42
C VAL A 48 -5.51 4.39 -4.71
N LYS A 49 -5.47 3.06 -4.68
CA LYS A 49 -6.64 2.19 -4.79
C LYS A 49 -6.71 1.29 -3.56
N VAL A 50 -7.78 1.44 -2.79
CA VAL A 50 -8.10 0.54 -1.69
C VAL A 50 -8.94 -0.61 -2.25
N GLU A 51 -8.48 -1.84 -2.07
CA GLU A 51 -9.19 -3.06 -2.46
C GLU A 51 -9.92 -3.69 -1.27
N ASN A 52 -9.34 -3.61 -0.07
CA ASN A 52 -9.92 -4.11 1.18
C ASN A 52 -9.35 -3.33 2.38
N GLY A 53 -10.17 -3.06 3.39
CA GLY A 53 -9.83 -2.24 4.55
C GLY A 53 -10.57 -0.90 4.57
N ALA A 54 -10.39 -0.17 5.67
CA ALA A 54 -10.97 1.16 5.90
C ALA A 54 -9.88 2.13 6.33
#